data_AF-A0A0N1AYY5-F1
#
_entry.id   AF-A0A0N1AYY5-F1
#
_cell.length_a   1.000
_cell.length_b   1.000
_cell.length_c   1.000
_cell.angle_alpha   90.00
_cell.angle_beta   90.00
_cell.angle_gamma   90.00
#
_symmetry.space_group_name_H-M   'P 1'
#
loop_
_entity.id
_entity.type
_entity.pdbx_description
1 polymer ?
#
loop_
_entity_poly.entity_id
_entity_poly.type
_entity_poly.pdbx_seq_one_letter_code
_entity_poly.pdbx_strand_id
1 'polypeptide(L)' 'MDKFDPGIHDDNPPLDAAFFAGMKPSRRGRPKLETPKVEVKIRLDAKTVEHLRGTGPGWQTRVNAALGELVTEGRI' A
#
# COMPACT_ATOMS: atom_id res chain seq x y z
N MET A 1 -0.84 -28.54 -21.68
CA MET A 1 -0.38 -27.16 -21.45
C MET A 1 0.48 -26.77 -22.62
N ASP A 2 -0.09 -26.03 -23.58
CA ASP A 2 0.69 -25.38 -24.64
C ASP A 2 1.74 -24.49 -23.99
N LYS A 3 2.99 -24.77 -24.31
CA LYS A 3 4.16 -24.11 -23.74
C LYS A 3 4.17 -22.67 -24.27
N PHE A 4 4.39 -21.69 -23.39
CA PHE A 4 4.59 -20.30 -23.78
C PHE A 4 5.65 -20.25 -24.90
N ASP A 5 5.23 -19.80 -26.10
CA ASP A 5 6.12 -19.56 -27.23
C ASP A 5 6.53 -18.08 -27.22
N PRO A 6 7.76 -17.76 -26.81
CA PRO A 6 8.23 -16.38 -26.74
C PRO A 6 8.31 -15.70 -28.12
N GLY A 7 8.27 -16.45 -29.23
CA GLY A 7 8.31 -15.88 -30.58
C GLY A 7 6.97 -15.38 -31.11
N ILE A 8 5.84 -15.73 -30.47
CA ILE A 8 4.50 -15.34 -30.92
C ILE A 8 4.05 -13.98 -30.32
N HIS A 9 4.75 -13.50 -29.28
CA HIS A 9 4.40 -12.28 -28.54
C HIS A 9 5.60 -11.35 -28.34
N ASP A 10 6.32 -11.03 -29.42
CA ASP A 10 7.36 -9.98 -29.40
C ASP A 10 6.94 -8.76 -30.23
N ASP A 11 5.75 -8.23 -29.94
CA ASP A 11 5.30 -6.92 -30.44
C ASP A 11 5.98 -5.75 -29.68
N ASN A 12 6.92 -6.06 -28.77
CA ASN A 12 7.58 -5.04 -27.99
C ASN A 12 8.65 -4.36 -28.85
N PRO A 13 8.60 -3.03 -29.02
CA PRO A 13 9.63 -2.33 -29.77
C PRO A 13 11.00 -2.53 -29.11
N PRO A 14 12.09 -2.56 -29.90
CA PRO A 14 13.44 -2.64 -29.36
C PRO A 14 13.69 -1.45 -28.42
N LEU A 15 14.20 -1.74 -27.23
CA LEU A 15 14.51 -0.74 -26.20
C LEU A 15 15.84 -0.02 -26.52
N ASP A 16 15.88 0.63 -27.68
CA ASP A 16 17.04 1.35 -28.18
C ASP A 16 17.01 2.85 -27.82
N ALA A 17 18.05 3.57 -28.23
CA ALA A 17 18.17 5.00 -27.95
C ALA A 17 17.01 5.83 -28.54
N ALA A 18 16.44 5.42 -29.68
CA ALA A 18 15.31 6.11 -30.31
C ALA A 18 14.02 5.91 -29.51
N PHE A 19 13.78 4.69 -28.99
CA PHE A 19 12.65 4.39 -28.09
C PHE A 19 12.68 5.28 -26.84
N PHE A 20 13.84 5.38 -26.17
CA PHE A 20 13.97 6.21 -24.97
C PHE A 20 13.93 7.71 -25.26
N ALA A 21 14.40 8.17 -26.43
CA ALA A 21 14.33 9.58 -26.82
C ALA A 21 12.89 10.07 -27.02
N GLY A 22 11.98 9.20 -27.48
CA GLY A 22 10.55 9.49 -27.61
C GLY A 22 9.73 9.31 -26.33
N MET A 23 10.32 8.69 -25.30
CA MET A 23 9.62 8.36 -24.06
C MET A 23 9.41 9.61 -23.20
N LYS A 24 8.16 10.06 -23.07
CA LYS A 24 7.80 11.11 -22.11
C LYS A 24 7.67 10.50 -20.72
N PRO A 25 8.38 11.01 -19.69
CA PRO A 25 8.20 10.56 -18.32
C PRO A 25 6.73 10.73 -17.93
N SER A 26 6.05 9.61 -17.72
CA SER A 26 4.69 9.65 -17.26
C SER A 26 4.70 9.97 -15.76
N ARG A 27 4.09 11.09 -15.35
CA ARG A 27 3.80 11.40 -13.93
C ARG A 27 2.73 10.46 -13.33
N ARG A 28 2.56 9.26 -13.90
CA ARG A 28 1.61 8.23 -13.50
C ARG A 28 2.16 7.45 -12.30
N GLY A 29 2.47 8.17 -11.23
CA GLY A 29 2.41 7.57 -9.90
C GLY A 29 0.93 7.43 -9.49
N ARG A 30 0.65 6.58 -8.50
CA ARG A 30 -0.64 6.64 -7.79
C ARG A 30 -0.88 8.10 -7.35
N PRO A 31 -2.07 8.68 -7.59
CA PRO A 31 -2.39 10.01 -7.09
C PRO A 31 -2.02 10.13 -5.61
N LYS A 32 -1.35 11.21 -5.24
CA LYS A 32 -1.01 11.46 -3.85
C LYS A 32 -2.32 11.57 -3.07
N LEU A 33 -2.47 10.79 -2.01
CA LEU A 33 -3.60 10.98 -1.09
C LEU A 33 -3.42 12.33 -0.39
N GLU A 34 -4.47 13.12 -0.33
CA GLU A 34 -4.49 14.40 0.41
C GLU A 34 -4.20 14.19 1.90
N THR A 35 -4.75 13.11 2.47
CA THR A 35 -4.61 12.76 3.89
C THR A 35 -4.18 11.31 4.06
N PRO A 36 -2.88 11.00 3.88
CA PRO A 36 -2.37 9.65 4.08
C PRO A 36 -2.38 9.29 5.57
N LYS A 37 -2.51 7.99 5.87
CA LYS A 37 -2.26 7.48 7.21
C LYS A 37 -0.81 7.77 7.60
N VAL A 38 -0.61 8.31 8.80
CA VAL A 38 0.72 8.59 9.34
C VAL A 38 1.20 7.38 10.11
N GLU A 39 2.40 6.89 9.80
CA GLU A 39 3.05 5.85 10.60
C GLU A 39 3.55 6.48 11.90
N VAL A 40 3.04 5.99 13.03
CA VAL A 40 3.43 6.47 14.37
C VAL A 40 4.02 5.32 15.17
N LYS A 41 5.18 5.55 15.78
CA LYS A 41 5.82 4.58 16.69
C LYS A 41 5.36 4.87 18.13
N ILE A 42 4.44 4.06 18.64
CA ILE A 42 3.98 4.10 20.04
C ILE A 42 4.29 2.79 20.75
N ARG A 43 4.50 2.85 22.07
CA ARG A 43 4.61 1.66 22.91
C ARG A 43 3.27 1.39 23.56
N LEU A 44 2.79 0.16 23.44
CA LEU A 44 1.57 -0.34 24.08
C LEU A 44 1.95 -1.41 25.10
N ASP A 45 1.10 -1.59 26.11
CA ASP A 45 1.27 -2.68 27.08
C ASP A 45 1.25 -4.06 26.39
N ALA A 46 2.09 -4.97 26.89
CA ALA A 46 2.25 -6.30 26.29
C ALA A 46 0.95 -7.11 26.31
N LYS A 47 0.18 -7.08 27.41
CA LYS A 47 -1.08 -7.81 27.53
C LYS A 47 -2.13 -7.27 26.55
N THR A 48 -2.17 -5.96 26.39
CA THR A 48 -3.04 -5.30 25.42
C THR A 48 -2.71 -5.72 24.00
N VAL A 49 -1.43 -5.74 23.62
CA VAL A 49 -1.00 -6.18 22.28
C VAL A 49 -1.31 -7.64 22.05
N GLU A 50 -1.10 -8.51 23.04
CA GLU A 50 -1.41 -9.93 22.96
C GLU A 50 -2.92 -10.16 22.73
N HIS A 51 -3.77 -9.51 23.53
CA HIS A 51 -5.22 -9.58 23.36
C HIS A 51 -5.66 -9.13 21.96
N LEU A 52 -5.14 -7.97 21.51
CA LEU A 52 -5.45 -7.43 20.19
C LEU A 52 -5.03 -8.38 19.07
N ARG A 53 -3.82 -8.96 19.13
CA ARG A 53 -3.37 -9.96 18.15
C ARG A 53 -4.26 -11.21 18.17
N GLY A 54 -4.73 -11.62 19.35
CA GLY A 54 -5.67 -12.73 19.54
C GLY A 54 -7.03 -12.51 18.85
N THR A 55 -7.44 -11.26 18.62
CA THR A 55 -8.66 -10.95 17.84
C THR A 55 -8.53 -11.24 16.33
N GLY A 56 -7.35 -11.67 15.87
CA GLY A 56 -7.11 -12.11 14.50
C GLY A 56 -6.66 -10.97 13.56
N PRO A 57 -6.59 -11.25 12.24
CA PRO A 57 -6.16 -10.29 11.24
C PRO A 57 -6.94 -8.96 11.31
N GLY A 58 -6.26 -7.87 10.96
CA GLY A 58 -6.86 -6.52 10.97
C GLY A 58 -6.99 -5.86 12.35
N TRP A 59 -6.40 -6.43 13.41
CA TRP A 59 -6.45 -5.84 14.75
C TRP A 59 -5.91 -4.41 14.81
N GLN A 60 -4.87 -4.07 14.04
CA GLN A 60 -4.36 -2.70 13.95
C GLN A 60 -5.38 -1.72 13.34
N THR A 61 -6.16 -2.18 12.35
CA THR A 61 -7.24 -1.38 11.76
C THR A 61 -8.36 -1.15 12.77
N ARG A 62 -8.71 -2.16 13.57
CA ARG A 62 -9.68 -2.01 14.67
C ARG A 62 -9.20 -1.02 15.73
N VAL A 63 -7.92 -1.08 16.12
CA VAL A 63 -7.32 -0.11 17.05
C VAL A 63 -7.41 1.31 16.49
N ASN A 64 -7.06 1.50 15.22
CA ASN A 64 -7.16 2.82 14.59
C ASN A 64 -8.61 3.34 14.56
N ALA A 65 -9.60 2.48 14.30
CA ALA A 65 -11.01 2.87 14.32
C ALA A 65 -11.45 3.30 15.74
N ALA A 66 -11.14 2.50 16.75
CA ALA A 66 -11.46 2.82 18.15
C ALA A 66 -10.82 4.13 18.61
N LEU A 67 -9.55 4.38 18.25
CA LEU A 67 -8.90 5.67 18.54
C LEU A 67 -9.61 6.83 17.83
N GLY A 68 -10.05 6.65 16.59
CA GLY A 68 -10.81 7.66 15.84
C GLY A 68 -12.18 7.97 16.46
N GLU A 69 -12.87 6.95 16.99
CA GLU A 69 -14.12 7.11 17.74
C GLU A 69 -13.87 7.93 19.01
N LEU A 70 -12.86 7.59 19.81
CA LEU A 70 -12.54 8.31 21.05
C LEU A 70 -12.21 9.80 20.81
N VAL A 71 -11.49 10.12 19.73
CA VAL A 71 -11.20 11.51 19.33
C VAL A 71 -12.47 12.24 18.91
N THR A 72 -13.34 11.57 18.15
CA THR A 72 -14.61 12.15 17.67
C THR A 72 -15.58 12.41 18.83
N GLU A 73 -15.58 11.52 19.83
CA GLU A 73 -16.34 11.66 21.07
C GLU A 73 -15.75 12.70 22.04
N GLY A 74 -14.53 13.21 21.79
CA GLY A 74 -13.85 14.17 22.66
C GLY A 74 -13.40 13.58 24.01
N ARG A 75 -13.21 12.26 24.07
CA ARG A 75 -12.73 11.57 25.28
C ARG A 75 -11.22 11.64 25.42
N ILE A 76 -10.53 11.97 24.34
CA ILE A 76 -9.10 12.21 24.22
C ILE A 76 -8.84 13.37 23.26
#